data_AF-A0AB36J3W4-F1
#
_entry.id   AF-A0AB36J3W4-F1
#
_cell.length_a   1.000
_cell.length_b   1.000
_cell.length_c   1.000
_cell.angle_alpha   90.00
_cell.angle_beta   90.00
_cell.angle_gamma   90.00
#
_symmetry.space_group_name_H-M   'P 1'
#
loop_
_entity.id
_entity.type
_entity.pdbx_description
1 polymer ?
#
loop_
_entity_poly.entity_id
_entity_poly.type
_entity_poly.pdbx_seq_one_letter_code
_entity_poly.pdbx_strand_id
1 'polypeptide(L)'
;MVADILAILLYAVDDLTIHEEFGDSSTTVLIGGFTVQGVSGEATWVLRLDNTGKVRTLAWQARPFAVAVRLSEAFGHGLARRRGGVFPAIVSAGRPLARLVAWMVDLLAPHLVH
;
A
#
# COMPACT_ATOMS: atom_id res chain seq x y z
N MET A 1 -8.06 0.74 15.61
CA MET A 1 -6.87 1.40 15.04
C MET A 1 -6.23 0.58 13.91
N VAL A 2 -5.70 -0.63 14.14
CA VAL A 2 -5.11 -1.46 13.05
C VAL A 2 -6.18 -1.88 12.02
N ALA A 3 -7.36 -2.30 12.51
CA ALA A 3 -8.50 -2.62 11.64
C ALA A 3 -8.95 -1.42 10.77
N ASP A 4 -8.88 -0.19 11.30
CA ASP A 4 -9.24 1.02 10.56
C ASP A 4 -8.24 1.34 9.45
N ILE A 5 -6.94 1.16 9.74
CA ILE A 5 -5.85 1.32 8.77
C ILE A 5 -6.01 0.30 7.64
N LEU A 6 -6.25 -0.96 8.00
CA LEU A 6 -6.47 -2.03 7.02
C LEU A 6 -7.71 -1.75 6.17
N ALA A 7 -8.82 -1.30 6.78
CA ALA A 7 -10.01 -0.92 6.03
C ALA A 7 -9.71 0.20 5.03
N ILE A 8 -8.99 1.26 5.43
CA ILE A 8 -8.60 2.35 4.51
C ILE A 8 -7.77 1.82 3.34
N LEU A 9 -6.82 0.91 3.60
CA LEU A 9 -5.99 0.30 2.55
C LEU A 9 -6.82 -0.56 1.59
N LEU A 10 -7.73 -1.38 2.13
CA LEU A 10 -8.61 -2.23 1.31
C LEU A 10 -9.61 -1.39 0.48
N TYR A 11 -10.05 -0.23 0.98
CA TYR A 11 -10.87 0.71 0.21
C TYR A 11 -10.08 1.49 -0.85
N ALA A 12 -8.74 1.51 -0.76
CA ALA A 12 -7.89 2.24 -1.69
C ALA A 12 -7.52 1.43 -2.93
N VAL A 13 -7.81 0.13 -2.94
CA VAL A 13 -7.43 -0.80 -4.00
C VAL A 13 -8.65 -1.52 -4.58
N ASP A 14 -8.59 -1.81 -5.86
CA ASP A 14 -9.55 -2.58 -6.63
C ASP A 14 -8.94 -3.94 -7.01
N ASP A 15 -9.77 -4.92 -7.39
CA ASP A 15 -9.36 -6.22 -7.94
C ASP A 15 -8.32 -7.00 -7.11
N LEU A 16 -8.38 -6.87 -5.78
CA LEU A 16 -7.46 -7.55 -4.87
C LEU A 16 -7.57 -9.08 -5.02
N THR A 17 -6.46 -9.71 -5.41
CA THR A 17 -6.34 -11.15 -5.58
C THR A 17 -5.15 -11.65 -4.76
N ILE A 18 -5.37 -12.61 -3.87
CA ILE A 18 -4.28 -13.28 -3.13
C ILE A 18 -3.78 -14.46 -3.96
N HIS A 19 -2.49 -14.47 -4.28
CA HIS A 19 -1.83 -15.51 -5.05
C HIS A 19 -1.18 -16.54 -4.14
N GLU A 20 -0.54 -16.08 -3.07
CA GLU A 20 0.20 -16.94 -2.15
C GLU A 20 -0.04 -16.48 -0.70
N GLU A 21 -0.13 -17.45 0.20
CA GLU A 21 -0.23 -17.25 1.64
C GLU A 21 0.77 -18.17 2.33
N PHE A 22 1.60 -17.58 3.18
CA PHE A 22 2.59 -18.27 3.99
C PHE A 22 2.45 -17.84 5.44
N GLY A 23 2.90 -18.66 6.38
CA GLY A 23 2.94 -18.22 7.77
C GLY A 23 2.94 -19.32 8.81
N ASP A 24 2.84 -18.87 10.05
CA ASP A 24 2.65 -19.66 11.25
C ASP A 24 1.54 -19.04 12.12
N SER A 25 1.38 -19.54 13.35
CA SER A 25 0.36 -19.04 14.29
C SER A 25 0.52 -17.57 14.69
N SER A 26 1.69 -16.97 14.45
CA SER A 26 2.06 -15.62 14.88
C SER A 26 2.30 -14.66 13.71
N THR A 27 2.51 -15.17 12.50
CA THR A 27 2.83 -14.37 11.32
C THR A 27 2.11 -14.91 10.09
N THR A 28 1.41 -14.04 9.37
CA THR A 28 0.82 -14.32 8.07
C THR A 28 1.46 -13.43 7.03
N VAL A 29 1.92 -14.01 5.93
CA VAL A 29 2.46 -13.32 4.76
C VAL A 29 1.53 -13.57 3.59
N LEU A 30 1.02 -12.52 2.99
CA LEU A 30 0.15 -12.58 1.81
C LEU A 30 0.87 -11.94 0.63
N ILE A 31 0.87 -12.61 -0.52
CA ILE A 31 1.34 -12.04 -1.79
C ILE A 31 0.15 -11.98 -2.71
N GLY A 32 -0.11 -10.81 -3.29
CA GLY A 32 -1.29 -10.62 -4.12
C GLY A 32 -1.20 -9.43 -5.07
N GLY A 33 -1.96 -9.54 -6.14
CA GLY A 33 -2.16 -8.47 -7.13
C GLY A 33 -3.32 -7.56 -6.73
N PHE A 34 -3.23 -6.30 -7.13
CA PHE A 34 -4.29 -5.31 -6.94
C PHE A 34 -4.18 -4.19 -7.97
N THR A 35 -5.23 -3.38 -8.10
CA THR A 35 -5.25 -2.17 -8.91
C THR A 35 -5.46 -0.95 -8.01
N VAL A 36 -4.76 0.16 -8.28
CA VAL A 36 -4.99 1.44 -7.58
C VAL A 36 -5.00 2.58 -8.58
N GLN A 37 -6.11 3.32 -8.63
CA GLN A 37 -6.30 4.45 -9.56
C GLN A 37 -5.96 4.05 -11.02
N GLY A 38 -6.41 2.87 -11.45
CA GLY A 38 -6.21 2.34 -12.80
C GLY A 38 -4.81 1.78 -13.10
N VAL A 39 -3.95 1.62 -12.10
CA VAL A 39 -2.61 1.01 -12.27
C VAL A 39 -2.53 -0.26 -11.45
N SER A 40 -2.23 -1.38 -12.11
CA SER A 40 -2.05 -2.68 -11.46
C SER A 40 -0.64 -2.84 -10.89
N GLY A 41 -0.55 -3.55 -9.77
CA GLY A 41 0.69 -3.93 -9.15
C GLY A 41 0.50 -5.12 -8.24
N GLU A 42 1.55 -5.48 -7.53
CA GLU A 42 1.57 -6.54 -6.53
C GLU A 42 2.00 -5.98 -5.19
N ALA A 43 1.54 -6.58 -4.11
CA ALA A 43 2.09 -6.31 -2.79
C ALA A 43 2.36 -7.60 -2.02
N THR A 44 3.33 -7.50 -1.13
CA THR A 44 3.52 -8.43 -0.02
C THR A 44 3.04 -7.76 1.25
N TRP A 45 2.08 -8.38 1.93
CA TRP A 45 1.62 -7.98 3.27
C TRP A 45 2.20 -8.95 4.29
N VAL A 46 2.80 -8.41 5.35
CA VAL A 46 3.28 -9.18 6.50
C VAL A 46 2.48 -8.74 7.71
N LEU A 47 1.64 -9.64 8.20
CA LEU A 47 0.81 -9.45 9.39
C LEU A 47 1.44 -10.22 10.54
N ARG A 48 1.67 -9.56 11.68
CA ARG A 48 1.96 -10.26 12.94
C ARG A 48 0.73 -10.26 13.80
N LEU A 49 0.39 -11.42 14.32
CA LEU A 49 -0.77 -11.67 15.15
C LEU A 49 -0.37 -11.65 16.64
N ASP A 50 -1.30 -11.23 17.49
CA ASP A 50 -1.18 -11.43 18.93
C ASP A 50 -1.68 -12.82 19.36
N ASN A 51 -1.58 -13.10 20.66
CA ASN A 51 -1.96 -14.37 21.27
C ASN A 51 -3.46 -14.71 21.11
N THR A 52 -4.27 -13.75 20.66
CA THR A 52 -5.71 -13.90 20.39
C THR A 52 -6.02 -14.03 18.90
N GLY A 53 -4.99 -14.09 18.05
CA GLY A 53 -5.12 -14.17 16.60
C GLY A 53 -5.46 -12.83 15.94
N LYS A 54 -5.37 -11.71 16.66
CA LYS A 54 -5.65 -10.38 16.09
C LYS A 54 -4.39 -9.76 15.51
N VAL A 55 -4.53 -9.01 14.42
CA VAL A 55 -3.40 -8.29 13.80
C VAL A 55 -2.86 -7.24 14.76
N ARG A 56 -1.65 -7.49 15.26
CA ARG A 56 -0.87 -6.58 16.11
C ARG A 56 -0.08 -5.58 15.29
N THR A 57 0.57 -6.05 14.21
CA THR A 57 1.33 -5.19 13.30
C THR A 57 1.08 -5.61 11.86
N LEU A 58 1.12 -4.64 10.95
CA LEU A 58 1.03 -4.86 9.51
C LEU A 58 2.14 -4.07 8.83
N ALA A 59 2.90 -4.74 7.99
CA ALA A 59 3.81 -4.13 7.02
C ALA A 59 3.32 -4.51 5.62
N TRP A 60 3.52 -3.61 4.66
CA TRP A 60 3.21 -3.88 3.27
C TRP A 60 4.27 -3.26 2.39
N GLN A 61 4.57 -3.93 1.29
CA GLN A 61 5.45 -3.42 0.25
C GLN A 61 4.76 -3.66 -1.08
N ALA A 62 4.43 -2.59 -1.79
CA ALA A 62 3.91 -2.68 -3.15
C ALA A 62 5.01 -2.51 -4.18
N ARG A 63 4.80 -3.15 -5.32
CA ARG A 63 5.60 -3.04 -6.53
C ARG A 63 4.67 -2.91 -7.74
N PRO A 64 5.06 -2.15 -8.77
CA PRO A 64 6.27 -1.32 -8.85
C PRO A 64 6.19 -0.05 -7.97
N PHE A 65 7.27 0.73 -7.86
CA PHE A 65 7.39 1.85 -6.92
C PHE A 65 6.34 2.95 -7.17
N ALA A 66 5.95 3.21 -8.42
CA ALA A 66 4.85 4.13 -8.73
C ALA A 66 3.51 3.67 -8.13
N VAL A 67 3.29 2.36 -8.03
CA VAL A 67 2.11 1.80 -7.34
C VAL A 67 2.21 2.05 -5.84
N ALA A 68 3.38 1.88 -5.23
CA ALA A 68 3.58 2.18 -3.81
C ALA A 68 3.31 3.66 -3.47
N VAL A 69 3.73 4.58 -4.34
CA VAL A 69 3.44 6.02 -4.18
C VAL A 69 1.95 6.29 -4.31
N ARG A 70 1.27 5.74 -5.32
CA ARG A 70 -0.18 5.91 -5.51
C ARG A 70 -1.00 5.35 -4.34
N LEU A 71 -0.60 4.20 -3.82
CA LEU A 71 -1.28 3.59 -2.68
C LEU A 71 -1.06 4.40 -1.40
N SER A 72 0.14 4.98 -1.19
CA SER A 72 0.41 5.91 -0.09
C SER A 72 -0.43 7.19 -0.18
N GLU A 73 -0.59 7.75 -1.39
CA GLU A 73 -1.48 8.89 -1.62
C GLU A 73 -2.94 8.55 -1.30
N ALA A 74 -3.44 7.42 -1.81
CA ALA A 74 -4.82 6.98 -1.60
C ALA A 74 -5.11 6.73 -0.10
N PHE A 75 -4.17 6.10 0.59
CA PHE A 75 -4.21 5.90 2.04
C PHE A 75 -4.27 7.23 2.78
N GLY A 76 -3.39 8.19 2.45
CA GLY A 76 -3.37 9.52 3.07
C GLY A 76 -4.69 10.27 2.90
N HIS A 77 -5.33 10.17 1.73
CA HIS A 77 -6.64 10.78 1.48
C HIS A 77 -7.75 10.10 2.31
N GLY A 78 -7.76 8.77 2.37
CA GLY A 78 -8.72 8.03 3.19
C GLY A 78 -8.60 8.35 4.67
N LEU A 79 -7.37 8.48 5.17
CA LEU A 79 -7.09 8.89 6.54
C LEU A 79 -7.56 10.33 6.81
N ALA A 80 -7.26 11.27 5.90
CA ALA A 80 -7.67 12.66 6.02
C ALA A 80 -9.21 12.81 6.03
N ARG A 81 -9.92 12.05 5.18
CA ARG A 81 -11.40 12.04 5.16
C ARG A 81 -12.01 11.51 6.45
N ARG A 82 -11.39 10.51 7.09
CA ARG A 82 -11.89 9.92 8.34
C ARG A 82 -11.56 10.74 9.59
N ARG A 83 -10.48 11.53 9.58
CA ARG A 83 -10.04 12.34 10.74
C ARG A 83 -10.45 13.82 10.68
N GLY A 84 -10.71 14.38 9.49
CA GLY A 84 -10.99 15.81 9.27
C GLY A 84 -9.73 16.69 9.45
N GLY A 85 -9.49 17.67 8.56
CA GLY A 85 -8.42 18.67 8.74
C GLY A 85 -7.74 19.20 7.45
N VAL A 86 -6.69 20.02 7.64
CA VAL A 86 -5.94 20.82 6.64
C VAL A 86 -4.90 20.03 5.83
N PHE A 87 -4.66 18.76 6.18
CA PHE A 87 -3.76 17.82 5.49
C PHE A 87 -3.94 17.68 3.95
N PRO A 88 -5.15 17.80 3.36
CA PRO A 88 -5.38 17.59 1.94
C PRO A 88 -4.64 18.58 1.01
N ALA A 89 -4.40 19.81 1.47
CA ALA A 89 -3.82 20.86 0.64
C ALA A 89 -2.30 20.70 0.42
N ILE A 90 -1.58 20.16 1.41
CA ILE A 90 -0.13 19.95 1.33
C ILE A 90 0.21 18.71 0.50
N VAL A 91 -0.60 17.65 0.62
CA VAL A 91 -0.44 16.41 -0.15
C VAL A 91 -0.77 16.61 -1.65
N SER A 92 -1.65 17.55 -2.00
CA SER A 92 -2.04 17.76 -3.40
C SER A 92 -0.97 18.49 -4.24
N ALA A 93 -0.18 19.39 -3.64
CA ALA A 93 0.79 20.22 -4.36
C ALA A 93 2.03 19.44 -4.84
N GLY A 94 2.50 18.44 -4.10
CA GLY A 94 3.67 17.62 -4.47
C GLY A 94 3.38 16.43 -5.40
N ARG A 95 2.08 16.18 -5.67
CA ARG A 95 1.56 14.95 -6.27
C ARG A 95 2.06 14.67 -7.70
N PRO A 96 2.08 15.65 -8.63
CA PRO A 96 2.53 15.40 -10.00
C PRO A 96 4.03 15.07 -10.07
N LEU A 97 4.85 15.80 -9.31
CA LEU A 97 6.29 15.59 -9.23
C LEU A 97 6.63 14.24 -8.59
N ALA A 98 5.97 13.88 -7.48
CA ALA A 98 6.18 12.58 -6.85
C ALA A 98 5.83 11.42 -7.78
N ARG A 99 4.74 11.53 -8.55
CA ARG A 99 4.35 10.51 -9.54
C ARG A 99 5.35 10.40 -10.70
N LEU A 100 5.86 11.53 -11.18
CA LEU A 100 6.87 11.55 -12.25
C LEU A 100 8.18 10.90 -11.79
N VAL A 101 8.66 11.27 -10.60
CA VAL A 101 9.86 10.66 -9.99
C VAL A 101 9.65 9.16 -9.79
N ALA A 102 8.47 8.75 -9.30
CA ALA A 102 8.19 7.34 -9.07
C ALA A 102 8.15 6.53 -10.38
N TRP A 103 7.58 7.10 -11.44
CA TRP A 103 7.61 6.49 -12.76
C TRP A 103 9.04 6.36 -13.31
N MET A 104 9.89 7.37 -13.10
CA MET A 104 11.30 7.31 -13.49
C MET A 104 12.07 6.22 -12.71
N VAL A 105 11.79 6.04 -11.43
CA VAL A 105 12.37 4.96 -10.62
C VAL A 105 12.00 3.60 -11.22
N ASP A 106 10.73 3.39 -11.58
CA ASP A 106 10.27 2.14 -12.19
C ASP A 106 10.91 1.89 -13.56
N LEU A 107 11.08 2.94 -14.37
CA LEU A 107 11.75 2.85 -15.67
C LEU A 107 13.22 2.44 -15.52
N LEU A 108 13.90 2.93 -14.49
CA LEU A 108 15.33 2.70 -14.27
C LEU A 108 15.63 1.41 -13.49
N ALA A 109 14.67 0.89 -12.72
CA ALA A 109 14.86 -0.28 -11.86
C ALA A 109 15.46 -1.51 -12.59
N PRO A 110 15.05 -1.88 -13.82
CA PRO A 110 15.66 -2.99 -14.56
C PRO A 110 17.14 -2.80 -14.91
N HIS A 111 17.64 -1.56 -14.90
CA HIS A 111 19.03 -1.22 -15.25
C HIS A 111 19.94 -1.05 -14.02
N LEU A 112 19.40 -1.13 -12.81
CA LEU A 112 20.16 -1.01 -11.55
C LEU A 112 20.72 -2.34 -11.05
N VAL A 113 20.29 -3.46 -11.64
CA VAL A 113 20.79 -4.79 -11.30
C VAL A 113 21.83 -5.19 -12.34
N HIS A 114 23.10 -4.97 -11.99
CA HIS A 114 24.28 -5.51 -12.67
C HIS A 114 25.03 -6.45 -11.73
#